data_AF-A0A2E3NTK9-F1
#
_entry.id   AF-A0A2E3NTK9-F1
#
_cell.length_a   1.000
_cell.length_b   1.000
_cell.length_c   1.000
_cell.angle_alpha   90.00
_cell.angle_beta   90.00
_cell.angle_gamma   90.00
#
_symmetry.space_group_name_H-M   'P 1'
#
loop_
_entity.id
_entity.type
_entity.pdbx_description
1 polymer ?
#
loop_
_entity_poly.entity_id
_entity_poly.type
_entity_poly.pdbx_seq_one_letter_code
_entity_poly.pdbx_strand_id
1 'polypeptide(L)'
;MSVELLKLTTEGDRRLDQPLAAFGGKGLFIKELEQALIDGRADLAVHSMKDVPVNLPPGFALGPILERADVRDALVCEVASGVDGLPQGARVGTASQRRQAQLSERRPDLQIGSVRGNVGTRLSRLDEGRFDALILAAAGLDRLGLDQRIAARLDPRDMLPAAGQGAVGIEYRDGDSRTAQWLAPLMHEPTAIRVRAERALSRALGGDCTLPLAGYATLDGEELDLQAFIGLPDGSLHARWRGRGAASDPETLGQAAADGLRAKGADRILELVRAGG
;
A
#
# COMPACT_ATOMS: atom_id res chain seq x y z
N MET A 1 -18.14 -3.79 -28.03
CA MET A 1 -16.75 -3.63 -27.53
C MET A 1 -16.32 -4.98 -27.00
N SER A 2 -15.15 -5.48 -27.42
CA SER A 2 -14.53 -6.69 -26.85
C SER A 2 -13.47 -6.28 -25.83
N VAL A 3 -13.27 -7.10 -24.81
CA VAL A 3 -12.22 -6.93 -23.79
C VAL A 3 -11.36 -8.18 -23.80
N GLU A 4 -10.05 -8.01 -23.88
CA GLU A 4 -9.08 -9.09 -23.88
C GLU A 4 -8.08 -8.88 -22.73
N LEU A 5 -7.66 -9.98 -22.10
CA LEU A 5 -6.73 -9.94 -20.98
C LEU A 5 -5.33 -10.32 -21.44
N LEU A 6 -4.43 -9.34 -21.52
CA LEU A 6 -3.00 -9.59 -21.69
C LEU A 6 -2.36 -9.86 -20.32
N LYS A 7 -2.07 -11.13 -20.04
CA LYS A 7 -1.38 -11.52 -18.80
C LYS A 7 0.12 -11.29 -18.96
N LEU A 8 0.71 -10.52 -18.04
CA LEU A 8 2.14 -10.23 -18.00
C LEU A 8 2.71 -10.67 -16.65
N THR A 9 4.00 -11.02 -16.62
CA THR A 9 4.73 -11.38 -15.40
C THR A 9 5.88 -10.40 -15.25
N THR A 10 5.92 -9.71 -14.11
CA THR A 10 6.89 -8.66 -13.84
C THR A 10 8.19 -9.23 -13.26
N GLU A 11 9.30 -8.48 -13.30
CA GLU A 11 10.53 -8.86 -12.61
C GLU A 11 10.33 -9.09 -11.11
N GLY A 12 9.46 -8.30 -10.48
CA GLY A 12 9.08 -8.48 -9.07
C GLY A 12 8.40 -9.81 -8.75
N ASP A 13 7.74 -10.42 -9.73
CA ASP A 13 7.15 -11.76 -9.58
C ASP A 13 8.20 -12.87 -9.73
N ARG A 14 9.25 -12.63 -10.51
CA ARG A 14 10.29 -13.64 -10.83
C ARG A 14 11.36 -13.74 -9.76
N ARG A 15 11.72 -12.64 -9.09
CA ARG A 15 12.83 -12.58 -8.13
C ARG A 15 12.34 -12.50 -6.69
N LEU A 16 12.07 -13.66 -6.09
CA LEU A 16 11.55 -13.79 -4.72
C LEU A 16 12.65 -13.86 -3.64
N ASP A 17 13.91 -13.89 -4.03
CA ASP A 17 15.09 -14.26 -3.25
C ASP A 17 15.87 -13.08 -2.63
N GLN A 18 15.58 -11.82 -3.01
CA GLN A 18 16.29 -10.64 -2.49
C GLN A 18 15.32 -9.64 -1.82
N PRO A 19 15.76 -8.80 -0.85
CA PRO A 19 14.94 -7.76 -0.21
C PRO A 19 14.41 -6.70 -1.19
N LEU A 20 13.25 -6.08 -0.91
CA LEU A 20 12.58 -5.13 -1.83
C LEU A 20 13.37 -3.82 -1.86
N ALA A 21 13.92 -3.44 -0.70
CA ALA A 21 14.82 -2.31 -0.54
C ALA A 21 16.13 -2.47 -1.33
N ALA A 22 16.62 -3.70 -1.53
CA ALA A 22 17.84 -3.97 -2.28
C ALA A 22 17.65 -3.76 -3.80
N PHE A 23 16.41 -3.72 -4.29
CA PHE A 23 16.10 -3.32 -5.66
C PHE A 23 15.89 -1.81 -5.69
N GLY A 24 16.98 -1.06 -5.84
CA GLY A 24 16.99 0.41 -5.86
C GLY A 24 16.30 1.05 -7.08
N GLY A 25 15.02 0.78 -7.33
CA GLY A 25 14.34 1.30 -8.51
C GLY A 25 12.82 1.17 -8.48
N LYS A 26 12.16 2.32 -8.44
CA LYS A 26 10.73 2.58 -8.68
C LYS A 26 10.15 1.68 -9.77
N GLY A 27 8.97 1.09 -9.51
CA GLY A 27 8.14 0.48 -10.56
C GLY A 27 8.44 -0.99 -10.92
N LEU A 28 9.05 -1.77 -10.02
CA LEU A 28 9.38 -3.20 -10.22
C LEU A 28 8.18 -4.08 -10.66
N PHE A 29 6.96 -3.64 -10.37
CA PHE A 29 5.70 -4.32 -10.72
C PHE A 29 4.93 -3.66 -11.87
N ILE A 30 5.49 -2.62 -12.49
CA ILE A 30 4.76 -1.73 -13.41
C ILE A 30 5.49 -1.57 -14.74
N LYS A 31 6.83 -1.64 -14.75
CA LYS A 31 7.62 -1.43 -15.96
C LYS A 31 7.18 -2.29 -17.16
N GLU A 32 6.86 -3.56 -16.95
CA GLU A 32 6.39 -4.44 -18.03
C GLU A 32 4.98 -4.08 -18.52
N LEU A 33 4.14 -3.54 -17.64
CA LEU A 33 2.81 -3.03 -17.98
C LEU A 33 2.94 -1.74 -18.80
N GLU A 34 3.74 -0.79 -18.33
CA GLU A 34 4.09 0.46 -19.02
C GLU A 34 4.67 0.20 -20.42
N GLN A 35 5.57 -0.78 -20.55
CA GLN A 35 6.11 -1.17 -21.86
C GLN A 35 5.03 -1.72 -22.78
N ALA A 36 4.08 -2.52 -22.26
CA ALA A 36 2.96 -3.01 -23.06
C ALA A 36 2.02 -1.89 -23.55
N LEU A 37 1.86 -0.83 -22.75
CA LEU A 37 1.13 0.37 -23.15
C LEU A 37 1.88 1.13 -24.25
N ILE A 38 3.20 1.32 -24.11
CA ILE A 38 4.05 1.99 -25.11
C ILE A 38 4.05 1.21 -26.43
N ASP A 39 4.20 -0.10 -26.38
CA ASP A 39 4.24 -0.98 -27.55
C ASP A 39 2.89 -1.11 -28.27
N GLY A 40 1.80 -0.57 -27.69
CA GLY A 40 0.44 -0.76 -28.19
C GLY A 40 -0.09 -2.19 -28.04
N ARG A 41 0.55 -3.01 -27.20
CA ARG A 41 0.09 -4.37 -26.88
C ARG A 41 -1.08 -4.37 -25.89
N ALA A 42 -1.25 -3.28 -25.14
CA ALA A 42 -2.35 -3.03 -24.24
C ALA A 42 -2.82 -1.58 -24.34
N ASP A 43 -4.08 -1.34 -24.01
CA ASP A 43 -4.67 0.01 -23.95
C ASP A 43 -4.67 0.60 -22.54
N LEU A 44 -4.73 -0.26 -21.53
CA LEU A 44 -4.73 0.11 -20.12
C LEU A 44 -4.01 -0.94 -19.27
N ALA A 45 -3.58 -0.54 -18.08
CA ALA A 45 -3.02 -1.39 -17.05
C ALA A 45 -3.80 -1.18 -15.73
N VAL A 46 -4.00 -2.26 -14.97
CA VAL A 46 -4.81 -2.25 -13.74
C VAL A 46 -3.90 -2.53 -12.54
N HIS A 47 -3.95 -1.65 -11.55
CA HIS A 47 -3.02 -1.67 -10.42
C HIS A 47 -3.74 -1.63 -9.08
N SER A 48 -3.12 -2.23 -8.07
CA SER A 48 -3.40 -1.85 -6.68
C SER A 48 -2.78 -0.48 -6.41
N MET A 49 -3.57 0.49 -5.95
CA MET A 49 -3.12 1.90 -5.84
C MET A 49 -1.93 2.12 -4.90
N LYS A 50 -1.74 1.24 -3.92
CA LYS A 50 -0.58 1.27 -3.01
C LYS A 50 0.75 0.93 -3.68
N ASP A 51 0.69 0.25 -4.83
CA ASP A 51 1.88 -0.21 -5.56
C ASP A 51 2.21 0.74 -6.73
N VAL A 52 1.31 1.69 -7.05
CA VAL A 52 1.49 2.70 -8.10
C VAL A 52 2.41 3.84 -7.59
N PRO A 53 3.55 4.11 -8.24
CA PRO A 53 4.41 5.24 -7.94
C PRO A 53 3.62 6.54 -7.85
N VAL A 54 3.96 7.39 -6.89
CA VAL A 54 3.29 8.69 -6.74
C VAL A 54 3.51 9.61 -7.93
N ASN A 55 4.63 9.45 -8.63
CA ASN A 55 4.98 10.16 -9.86
C ASN A 55 5.07 9.11 -10.96
N LEU A 56 4.15 9.18 -11.91
CA LEU A 56 4.22 8.35 -13.11
C LEU A 56 5.29 8.91 -14.07
N PRO A 57 5.91 8.05 -14.90
CA PRO A 57 6.79 8.52 -15.95
C PRO A 57 6.02 9.39 -16.97
N PRO A 58 6.71 10.30 -17.68
CA PRO A 58 6.09 11.03 -18.78
C PRO A 58 5.48 10.08 -19.82
N GLY A 59 4.30 10.43 -20.34
CA GLY A 59 3.58 9.61 -21.33
C GLY A 59 2.53 8.68 -20.74
N PHE A 60 2.37 8.64 -19.41
CA PHE A 60 1.33 7.86 -18.73
C PHE A 60 0.39 8.75 -17.92
N ALA A 61 -0.88 8.37 -17.89
CA ALA A 61 -1.91 9.00 -17.10
C ALA A 61 -2.51 7.99 -16.12
N LEU A 62 -2.67 8.41 -14.86
CA LEU A 62 -3.49 7.69 -13.89
C LEU A 62 -4.94 8.10 -14.11
N GLY A 63 -5.74 7.17 -14.59
CA GLY A 63 -7.16 7.33 -14.88
C GLY A 63 -8.06 7.13 -13.67
N PRO A 64 -9.19 6.40 -13.84
CA PRO A 64 -10.15 6.22 -12.78
C PRO A 64 -9.56 5.44 -11.62
N ILE A 65 -9.92 5.89 -10.41
CA ILE A 65 -9.74 5.13 -9.18
C ILE A 65 -11.12 4.58 -8.83
N LEU A 66 -11.21 3.25 -8.81
CA LEU A 66 -12.45 2.53 -8.57
C LEU A 66 -12.87 2.62 -7.10
N GLU A 67 -14.09 2.18 -6.81
CA GLU A 67 -14.59 2.08 -5.44
C GLU A 67 -13.63 1.30 -4.53
N ARG A 68 -13.34 1.87 -3.37
CA ARG A 68 -12.36 1.32 -2.43
C ARG A 68 -12.95 0.13 -1.69
N ALA A 69 -12.26 -1.01 -1.75
CA ALA A 69 -12.54 -2.15 -0.89
C ALA A 69 -12.03 -1.90 0.54
N ASP A 70 -12.13 -2.92 1.41
CA ASP A 70 -11.64 -2.85 2.77
C ASP A 70 -10.16 -2.45 2.85
N VAL A 71 -9.91 -1.32 3.50
CA VAL A 71 -8.58 -0.71 3.64
C VAL A 71 -7.73 -1.39 4.71
N ARG A 72 -8.34 -2.20 5.59
CA ARG A 72 -7.68 -2.77 6.76
C ARG A 72 -6.62 -3.78 6.38
N ASP A 73 -5.61 -3.88 7.24
CA ASP A 73 -4.76 -5.06 7.27
C ASP A 73 -5.50 -6.21 7.97
N ALA A 74 -5.18 -7.43 7.59
CA ALA A 74 -5.75 -8.65 8.14
C ALA A 74 -4.66 -9.46 8.85
N LEU A 75 -4.96 -9.89 10.07
CA LEU A 75 -4.24 -10.96 10.76
C LEU A 75 -4.74 -12.30 10.22
N VAL A 76 -3.80 -13.13 9.80
CA VAL A 76 -4.06 -14.50 9.33
C VAL A 76 -3.29 -15.44 10.27
N CYS A 77 -4.00 -16.17 11.12
CA CYS A 77 -3.48 -17.18 12.03
C CYS A 77 -4.63 -18.04 12.58
N GLU A 78 -4.32 -19.13 13.27
CA GLU A 78 -5.34 -19.97 13.92
C GLU A 78 -5.48 -19.69 15.43
N VAL A 79 -4.47 -19.07 16.03
CA VAL A 79 -4.27 -19.06 17.49
C VAL A 79 -4.80 -17.81 18.19
N ALA A 80 -5.18 -16.76 17.45
CA ALA A 80 -5.57 -15.48 18.03
C ALA A 80 -6.62 -14.73 17.20
N SER A 81 -7.50 -14.00 17.89
CA SER A 81 -8.52 -13.12 17.29
C SER A 81 -8.04 -11.67 17.12
N GLY A 82 -6.73 -11.43 17.23
CA GLY A 82 -6.12 -10.10 17.18
C GLY A 82 -4.63 -10.17 17.52
N VAL A 83 -3.89 -9.11 17.18
CA VAL A 83 -2.43 -9.07 17.38
C VAL A 83 -2.06 -9.21 18.85
N ASP A 84 -2.84 -8.62 19.77
CA ASP A 84 -2.59 -8.71 21.21
C ASP A 84 -2.75 -10.13 21.77
N GLY A 85 -3.56 -10.97 21.10
CA GLY A 85 -3.75 -12.37 21.49
C GLY A 85 -2.61 -13.29 21.04
N LEU A 86 -1.65 -12.81 20.25
CA LEU A 86 -0.51 -13.62 19.83
C LEU A 86 0.39 -13.97 21.02
N PRO A 87 0.87 -15.22 21.13
CA PRO A 87 1.83 -15.62 22.17
C PRO A 87 3.07 -14.73 22.20
N GLN A 88 3.69 -14.64 23.38
CA GLN A 88 4.95 -13.91 23.52
C GLN A 88 6.01 -14.50 22.59
N GLY A 89 6.69 -13.66 21.82
CA GLY A 89 7.73 -14.12 20.89
C GLY A 89 7.21 -14.75 19.59
N ALA A 90 5.91 -14.65 19.29
CA ALA A 90 5.34 -15.23 18.07
C ALA A 90 6.01 -14.70 16.79
N ARG A 91 6.19 -15.58 15.80
CA ARG A 91 6.82 -15.29 14.51
C ARG A 91 5.79 -14.74 13.54
N VAL A 92 5.90 -13.45 13.19
CA VAL A 92 4.92 -12.78 12.32
C VAL A 92 5.52 -12.48 10.95
N GLY A 93 4.87 -12.95 9.89
CA GLY A 93 5.32 -12.79 8.52
C GLY A 93 4.77 -11.53 7.84
N THR A 94 5.64 -10.61 7.44
CA THR A 94 5.33 -9.48 6.56
C THR A 94 6.59 -8.92 5.90
N ALA A 95 6.52 -8.61 4.60
CA ALA A 95 7.59 -7.88 3.89
C ALA A 95 7.39 -6.35 3.88
N SER A 96 6.30 -5.84 4.44
CA SER A 96 6.00 -4.40 4.48
C SER A 96 6.64 -3.76 5.70
N GLN A 97 7.61 -2.85 5.49
CA GLN A 97 8.25 -2.11 6.57
C GLN A 97 7.26 -1.28 7.39
N ARG A 98 6.21 -0.73 6.75
CA ARG A 98 5.09 -0.05 7.44
C ARG A 98 4.44 -0.94 8.50
N ARG A 99 4.14 -2.20 8.15
CA ARG A 99 3.54 -3.16 9.08
C ARG A 99 4.52 -3.56 10.17
N GLN A 100 5.79 -3.75 9.82
CA GLN A 100 6.85 -4.07 10.78
C GLN A 100 6.94 -2.97 11.84
N ALA A 101 7.08 -1.71 11.43
CA ALA A 101 7.19 -0.57 12.34
C ALA A 101 6.03 -0.47 13.34
N GLN A 102 4.78 -0.59 12.87
CA GLN A 102 3.59 -0.49 13.73
C GLN A 102 3.40 -1.71 14.63
N LEU A 103 3.79 -2.91 14.18
CA LEU A 103 3.79 -4.10 15.04
C LEU A 103 4.86 -3.98 16.12
N SER A 104 6.09 -3.60 15.77
CA SER A 104 7.21 -3.46 16.69
C SER A 104 6.96 -2.38 17.75
N GLU A 105 6.31 -1.28 17.37
CA GLU A 105 5.88 -0.21 18.31
C GLU A 105 4.94 -0.76 19.40
N ARG A 106 3.98 -1.62 19.02
CA ARG A 106 2.93 -2.11 19.93
C ARG A 106 3.33 -3.40 20.67
N ARG A 107 4.06 -4.28 20.01
CA ARG A 107 4.43 -5.63 20.44
C ARG A 107 5.90 -5.91 20.11
N PRO A 108 6.84 -5.25 20.82
CA PRO A 108 8.28 -5.38 20.58
C PRO A 108 8.83 -6.79 20.85
N ASP A 109 8.04 -7.66 21.48
CA ASP A 109 8.39 -9.06 21.70
C ASP A 109 8.22 -9.95 20.45
N LEU A 110 7.44 -9.53 19.45
CA LEU A 110 7.17 -10.34 18.26
C LEU A 110 8.42 -10.51 17.39
N GLN A 111 8.62 -11.72 16.87
CA GLN A 111 9.70 -12.03 15.94
C GLN A 111 9.21 -11.78 14.51
N ILE A 112 9.40 -10.57 14.00
CA ILE A 112 8.89 -10.21 12.69
C ILE A 112 9.86 -10.64 11.59
N GLY A 113 9.40 -11.50 10.68
CA GLY A 113 10.18 -12.02 9.58
C GLY A 113 9.59 -11.67 8.21
N SER A 114 10.45 -11.64 7.18
CA SER A 114 10.04 -11.29 5.81
C SER A 114 9.38 -12.47 5.11
N VAL A 115 8.22 -12.23 4.50
CA VAL A 115 7.50 -13.22 3.68
C VAL A 115 7.13 -12.62 2.32
N ARG A 116 7.51 -13.31 1.24
CA ARG A 116 7.35 -12.87 -0.15
C ARG A 116 6.59 -13.91 -0.98
N GLY A 117 6.26 -13.53 -2.20
CA GLY A 117 5.42 -14.28 -3.13
C GLY A 117 4.02 -13.70 -3.19
N ASN A 118 3.19 -14.29 -4.05
CA ASN A 118 1.76 -13.98 -4.10
C ASN A 118 1.05 -14.44 -2.80
N VAL A 119 -0.24 -14.11 -2.66
CA VAL A 119 -1.02 -14.46 -1.47
C VAL A 119 -0.98 -15.96 -1.17
N GLY A 120 -1.15 -16.81 -2.19
CA GLY A 120 -1.10 -18.27 -2.04
C GLY A 120 0.24 -18.78 -1.51
N THR A 121 1.37 -18.30 -2.05
CA THR A 121 2.71 -18.67 -1.56
C THR A 121 2.91 -18.26 -0.10
N ARG A 122 2.39 -17.09 0.31
CA ARG A 122 2.50 -16.63 1.70
C ARG A 122 1.68 -17.51 2.63
N LEU A 123 0.44 -17.85 2.25
CA LEU A 123 -0.42 -18.74 3.02
C LEU A 123 0.19 -20.14 3.16
N SER A 124 0.78 -20.70 2.10
CA SER A 124 1.52 -21.98 2.18
C SER A 124 2.62 -21.94 3.24
N ARG A 125 3.40 -20.84 3.33
CA ARG A 125 4.45 -20.70 4.35
C ARG A 125 3.90 -20.62 5.77
N LEU A 126 2.70 -20.09 5.96
CA LEU A 126 2.00 -20.14 7.24
C LEU A 126 1.57 -21.58 7.56
N ASP A 127 0.96 -22.26 6.60
CA ASP A 127 0.46 -23.64 6.74
C ASP A 127 1.62 -24.64 6.99
N GLU A 128 2.81 -24.35 6.46
CA GLU A 128 4.07 -25.08 6.73
C GLU A 128 4.68 -24.79 8.12
N GLY A 129 4.09 -23.90 8.92
CA GLY A 129 4.57 -23.55 10.26
C GLY A 129 5.82 -22.67 10.28
N ARG A 130 6.17 -22.01 9.17
CA ARG A 130 7.32 -21.09 9.11
C ARG A 130 7.07 -19.77 9.85
N PHE A 131 5.80 -19.40 9.96
CA PHE A 131 5.31 -18.26 10.72
C PHE A 131 4.15 -18.73 11.60
N ASP A 132 3.91 -18.06 12.72
CA ASP A 132 2.75 -18.30 13.59
C ASP A 132 1.57 -17.42 13.18
N ALA A 133 1.85 -16.28 12.51
CA ALA A 133 0.85 -15.41 11.92
C ALA A 133 1.39 -14.66 10.70
N LEU A 134 0.49 -14.20 9.82
CA LEU A 134 0.81 -13.27 8.74
C LEU A 134 0.00 -11.99 8.88
N ILE A 135 0.56 -10.87 8.40
CA ILE A 135 -0.22 -9.65 8.15
C ILE A 135 -0.33 -9.42 6.64
N LEU A 136 -1.56 -9.48 6.12
CA LEU A 136 -1.91 -9.28 4.71
C LEU A 136 -2.89 -8.12 4.54
N ALA A 137 -3.16 -7.68 3.32
CA ALA A 137 -4.22 -6.69 3.08
C ALA A 137 -5.57 -7.42 2.98
N ALA A 138 -6.58 -6.97 3.72
CA ALA A 138 -7.86 -7.67 3.79
C ALA A 138 -8.55 -7.73 2.40
N ALA A 139 -8.58 -6.62 1.66
CA ALA A 139 -9.10 -6.58 0.29
C ALA A 139 -8.45 -7.60 -0.67
N GLY A 140 -7.18 -7.97 -0.45
CA GLY A 140 -6.51 -8.98 -1.28
C GLY A 140 -7.02 -10.39 -1.03
N LEU A 141 -7.36 -10.70 0.23
CA LEU A 141 -7.96 -11.99 0.60
C LEU A 141 -9.41 -12.05 0.14
N ASP A 142 -10.18 -10.98 0.34
CA ASP A 142 -11.60 -10.91 -0.06
C ASP A 142 -11.78 -11.13 -1.57
N ARG A 143 -10.97 -10.45 -2.39
CA ARG A 143 -11.02 -10.58 -3.86
C ARG A 143 -10.66 -11.98 -4.37
N LEU A 144 -9.94 -12.76 -3.56
CA LEU A 144 -9.57 -14.14 -3.87
C LEU A 144 -10.53 -15.18 -3.27
N GLY A 145 -11.57 -14.75 -2.54
CA GLY A 145 -12.47 -15.67 -1.83
C GLY A 145 -11.77 -16.41 -0.67
N LEU A 146 -10.86 -15.71 0.01
CA LEU A 146 -10.04 -16.23 1.12
C LEU A 146 -10.33 -15.51 2.44
N ASP A 147 -11.51 -14.91 2.59
CA ASP A 147 -11.93 -14.17 3.79
C ASP A 147 -12.01 -15.07 5.03
N GLN A 148 -12.32 -16.35 4.88
CA GLN A 148 -12.27 -17.37 5.93
C GLN A 148 -10.88 -17.56 6.55
N ARG A 149 -9.81 -17.12 5.88
CA ARG A 149 -8.44 -17.15 6.43
C ARG A 149 -8.18 -15.97 7.37
N ILE A 150 -9.05 -14.96 7.42
CA ILE A 150 -8.88 -13.76 8.23
C ILE A 150 -9.32 -14.06 9.66
N ALA A 151 -8.36 -14.10 10.57
CA ALA A 151 -8.64 -14.21 12.01
C ALA A 151 -9.15 -12.88 12.58
N ALA A 152 -8.58 -11.77 12.10
CA ALA A 152 -9.01 -10.43 12.50
C ALA A 152 -8.71 -9.40 11.42
N ARG A 153 -9.61 -8.43 11.25
CA ARG A 153 -9.35 -7.21 10.46
C ARG A 153 -8.91 -6.12 11.43
N LEU A 154 -7.68 -5.66 11.27
CA LEU A 154 -7.05 -4.72 12.19
C LEU A 154 -7.63 -3.32 11.98
N ASP A 155 -8.09 -2.71 13.08
CA ASP A 155 -8.64 -1.37 13.05
C ASP A 155 -7.58 -0.36 12.56
N PRO A 156 -7.92 0.63 11.72
CA PRO A 156 -6.95 1.65 11.31
C PRO A 156 -6.33 2.45 12.46
N ARG A 157 -6.96 2.49 13.65
CA ARG A 157 -6.36 3.03 14.89
C ARG A 157 -5.16 2.22 15.36
N ASP A 158 -5.18 0.92 15.09
CA ASP A 158 -4.21 -0.06 15.54
C ASP A 158 -3.12 -0.31 14.49
N MET A 159 -3.49 -0.28 13.21
CA MET A 159 -2.60 -0.51 12.08
C MET A 159 -3.03 0.39 10.92
N LEU A 160 -2.42 1.56 10.81
CA LEU A 160 -2.73 2.51 9.75
C LEU A 160 -2.41 1.89 8.37
N PRO A 161 -3.36 1.92 7.42
CA PRO A 161 -3.17 1.43 6.05
C PRO A 161 -2.06 2.15 5.28
N ALA A 162 -1.53 1.47 4.25
CA ALA A 162 -0.74 2.14 3.22
C ALA A 162 -1.62 3.07 2.39
N ALA A 163 -1.02 4.16 1.89
CA ALA A 163 -1.68 5.05 0.94
C ALA A 163 -2.25 4.25 -0.25
N GLY A 164 -3.51 4.47 -0.60
CA GLY A 164 -4.19 3.75 -1.68
C GLY A 164 -4.55 2.28 -1.38
N GLN A 165 -4.29 1.74 -0.19
CA GLN A 165 -4.66 0.35 0.12
C GLN A 165 -6.17 0.13 -0.05
N GLY A 166 -6.55 -0.97 -0.70
CA GLY A 166 -7.95 -1.31 -1.02
C GLY A 166 -8.47 -0.72 -2.33
N ALA A 167 -7.86 0.36 -2.85
CA ALA A 167 -8.25 0.97 -4.11
C ALA A 167 -7.57 0.30 -5.33
N VAL A 168 -8.29 0.25 -6.44
CA VAL A 168 -7.77 -0.15 -7.76
C VAL A 168 -7.70 1.10 -8.63
N GLY A 169 -6.57 1.31 -9.29
CA GLY A 169 -6.40 2.38 -10.27
C GLY A 169 -6.09 1.83 -11.64
N ILE A 170 -6.45 2.59 -12.67
CA ILE A 170 -6.20 2.23 -14.06
C ILE A 170 -5.22 3.24 -14.65
N GLU A 171 -4.11 2.75 -15.18
CA GLU A 171 -3.12 3.52 -15.92
C GLU A 171 -3.32 3.34 -17.43
N TYR A 172 -3.11 4.39 -18.22
CA TYR A 172 -3.16 4.34 -19.68
C TYR A 172 -2.22 5.38 -20.29
N ARG A 173 -2.08 5.37 -21.62
CA ARG A 173 -1.24 6.35 -22.33
C ARG A 173 -1.81 7.75 -22.19
N ASP A 174 -0.96 8.70 -21.82
CA ASP A 174 -1.33 10.11 -21.80
C ASP A 174 -1.76 10.58 -23.20
N GLY A 175 -2.80 11.41 -23.27
CA GLY A 175 -3.40 11.86 -24.53
C GLY A 175 -4.33 10.86 -25.23
N ASP A 176 -4.46 9.62 -24.77
CA ASP A 176 -5.43 8.65 -25.33
C ASP A 176 -6.87 8.97 -24.87
N SER A 177 -7.47 9.96 -25.54
CA SER A 177 -8.81 10.47 -25.24
C SER A 177 -9.91 9.41 -25.37
N ARG A 178 -9.75 8.43 -26.27
CA ARG A 178 -10.72 7.34 -26.46
C ARG A 178 -10.73 6.43 -25.25
N THR A 179 -9.55 5.99 -24.80
CA THR A 179 -9.41 5.16 -23.60
C THR A 179 -9.92 5.92 -22.37
N ALA A 180 -9.58 7.20 -22.22
CA ALA A 180 -10.07 8.04 -21.14
C ALA A 180 -11.62 8.12 -21.09
N GLN A 181 -12.27 8.30 -22.24
CA GLN A 181 -13.74 8.35 -22.32
C GLN A 181 -14.40 7.02 -21.93
N TRP A 182 -13.83 5.88 -22.33
CA TRP A 182 -14.34 4.57 -21.95
C TRP A 182 -14.18 4.28 -20.45
N LEU A 183 -13.14 4.82 -19.84
CA LEU A 183 -12.81 4.61 -18.44
C LEU A 183 -13.52 5.57 -17.48
N ALA A 184 -13.97 6.73 -17.96
CA ALA A 184 -14.61 7.76 -17.13
C ALA A 184 -15.74 7.24 -16.22
N PRO A 185 -16.65 6.33 -16.67
CA PRO A 185 -17.72 5.80 -15.82
C PRO A 185 -17.24 4.95 -14.63
N LEU A 186 -15.98 4.50 -14.62
CA LEU A 186 -15.40 3.69 -13.55
C LEU A 186 -14.86 4.53 -12.40
N MET A 187 -14.80 5.85 -12.56
CA MET A 187 -14.31 6.76 -11.53
C MET A 187 -15.25 6.76 -10.33
N HIS A 188 -14.71 6.50 -9.15
CA HIS A 188 -15.40 6.69 -7.89
C HIS A 188 -14.79 7.87 -7.12
N GLU A 189 -15.39 9.05 -7.31
CA GLU A 189 -14.89 10.34 -6.79
C GLU A 189 -14.57 10.33 -5.28
N PRO A 190 -15.43 9.81 -4.38
CA PRO A 190 -15.10 9.74 -2.96
C PRO A 190 -13.82 8.94 -2.65
N THR A 191 -13.48 7.96 -3.50
CA THR A 191 -12.22 7.23 -3.35
C THR A 191 -11.06 8.00 -3.96
N ALA A 192 -11.25 8.61 -5.12
CA ALA A 192 -10.23 9.43 -5.76
C ALA A 192 -9.75 10.56 -4.84
N ILE A 193 -10.67 11.30 -4.20
CA ILE A 193 -10.35 12.38 -3.24
C ILE A 193 -9.48 11.87 -2.08
N ARG A 194 -9.91 10.79 -1.41
CA ARG A 194 -9.15 10.19 -0.28
C ARG A 194 -7.76 9.74 -0.71
N VAL A 195 -7.67 9.04 -1.85
CA VAL A 195 -6.40 8.51 -2.37
C VAL A 195 -5.47 9.63 -2.84
N ARG A 196 -5.99 10.75 -3.35
CA ARG A 196 -5.18 11.94 -3.71
C ARG A 196 -4.49 12.53 -2.47
N ALA A 197 -5.20 12.70 -1.36
CA ALA A 197 -4.61 13.19 -0.10
C ALA A 197 -3.50 12.24 0.42
N GLU A 198 -3.78 10.94 0.43
CA GLU A 198 -2.81 9.92 0.87
C GLU A 198 -1.56 9.86 -0.03
N ARG A 199 -1.74 9.98 -1.35
CA ARG A 199 -0.64 10.00 -2.31
C ARG A 199 0.17 11.28 -2.25
N ALA A 200 -0.45 12.43 -1.97
CA ALA A 200 0.24 13.70 -1.77
C ALA A 200 1.20 13.63 -0.57
N LEU A 201 0.76 13.06 0.55
CA LEU A 201 1.63 12.75 1.69
C LEU A 201 2.83 11.88 1.27
N SER A 202 2.58 10.77 0.57
CA SER A 202 3.65 9.87 0.11
C SER A 202 4.63 10.59 -0.82
N ARG A 203 4.12 11.41 -1.74
CA ARG A 203 4.92 12.22 -2.66
C ARG A 203 5.81 13.21 -1.93
N ALA A 204 5.25 13.93 -0.97
CA ALA A 204 5.98 14.91 -0.19
C ALA A 204 7.13 14.30 0.61
N LEU A 205 7.04 13.02 1.02
CA LEU A 205 8.10 12.30 1.77
C LEU A 205 9.05 11.46 0.90
N GLY A 206 8.96 11.57 -0.43
CA GLY A 206 9.91 10.93 -1.36
C GLY A 206 9.35 9.78 -2.19
N GLY A 207 8.07 9.41 -2.01
CA GLY A 207 7.29 8.71 -3.03
C GLY A 207 7.64 7.25 -3.33
N ASP A 208 8.27 6.55 -2.38
CA ASP A 208 8.71 5.17 -2.57
C ASP A 208 7.80 4.21 -1.77
N CYS A 209 7.33 3.15 -2.43
CA CYS A 209 6.47 2.12 -1.85
C CYS A 209 7.20 1.25 -0.80
N THR A 210 8.53 1.33 -0.73
CA THR A 210 9.35 0.67 0.29
C THR A 210 9.41 1.45 1.60
N LEU A 211 9.01 2.73 1.62
CA LEU A 211 9.03 3.54 2.83
C LEU A 211 8.11 2.94 3.89
N PRO A 212 8.51 2.94 5.18
CA PRO A 212 7.65 2.53 6.28
C PRO A 212 6.61 3.61 6.63
N LEU A 213 5.85 4.01 5.62
CA LEU A 213 4.88 5.10 5.65
C LEU A 213 3.46 4.55 5.57
N ALA A 214 2.58 5.07 6.43
CA ALA A 214 1.15 4.86 6.39
C ALA A 214 0.43 6.19 6.13
N GLY A 215 -0.69 6.12 5.42
CA GLY A 215 -1.52 7.27 5.08
C GLY A 215 -2.93 6.80 4.83
N TYR A 216 -3.88 7.29 5.63
CA TYR A 216 -5.27 6.89 5.53
C TYR A 216 -6.21 8.08 5.72
N ALA A 217 -6.97 8.37 4.67
CA ALA A 217 -7.97 9.40 4.64
C ALA A 217 -9.38 8.82 4.72
N THR A 218 -10.24 9.46 5.50
CA THR A 218 -11.70 9.28 5.50
C THR A 218 -12.36 10.56 5.00
N LEU A 219 -13.57 10.43 4.46
CA LEU A 219 -14.33 11.53 3.88
C LEU A 219 -15.72 11.53 4.51
N ASP A 220 -16.13 12.66 5.08
CA ASP A 220 -17.48 12.90 5.59
C ASP A 220 -18.00 14.22 4.99
N GLY A 221 -18.94 14.12 4.05
CA GLY A 221 -19.38 15.26 3.25
C GLY A 221 -18.22 15.92 2.50
N GLU A 222 -17.90 17.16 2.87
CA GLU A 222 -16.84 17.98 2.28
C GLU A 222 -15.55 18.03 3.13
N GLU A 223 -15.48 17.26 4.22
CA GLU A 223 -14.32 17.23 5.12
C GLU A 223 -13.55 15.91 5.00
N LEU A 224 -12.24 16.03 4.80
CA LEU A 224 -11.29 14.93 4.89
C LEU A 224 -10.67 14.88 6.29
N ASP A 225 -10.54 13.68 6.84
CA ASP A 225 -9.70 13.40 8.01
C ASP A 225 -8.58 12.47 7.57
N LEU A 226 -7.33 12.95 7.65
CA LEU A 226 -6.13 12.22 7.24
C LEU A 226 -5.31 11.87 8.48
N GLN A 227 -4.98 10.58 8.61
CA GLN A 227 -4.02 10.05 9.56
C GLN A 227 -2.77 9.57 8.84
N ALA A 228 -1.61 9.86 9.43
CA ALA A 228 -0.31 9.55 8.85
C ALA A 228 0.64 8.99 9.92
N PHE A 229 1.48 8.05 9.51
CA PHE A 229 2.51 7.45 10.36
C PHE A 229 3.75 7.16 9.53
N ILE A 230 4.93 7.38 10.11
CA ILE A 230 6.20 6.88 9.58
C ILE A 230 7.05 6.37 10.74
N GLY A 231 7.78 5.27 10.56
CA GLY A 231 8.63 4.73 11.63
C GLY A 231 9.66 3.73 11.15
N LEU A 232 10.68 3.47 11.97
CA LEU A 232 11.67 2.43 11.68
C LEU A 232 11.04 1.04 11.81
N PRO A 233 11.46 0.05 10.99
CA PRO A 233 10.89 -1.30 11.04
C PRO A 233 10.98 -1.97 12.42
N ASP A 234 12.00 -1.62 13.22
CA ASP A 234 12.21 -2.10 14.58
C ASP A 234 11.37 -1.36 15.64
N GLY A 235 10.58 -0.36 15.23
CA GLY A 235 9.73 0.45 16.11
C GLY A 235 10.47 1.49 16.96
N SER A 236 11.80 1.56 16.88
CA SER A 236 12.64 2.38 17.79
C SER A 236 12.43 3.90 17.62
N LEU A 237 12.02 4.34 16.44
CA LEU A 237 11.72 5.74 16.14
C LEU A 237 10.49 5.81 15.23
N HIS A 238 9.54 6.67 15.56
CA HIS A 238 8.34 6.87 14.75
C HIS A 238 7.76 8.29 14.93
N ALA A 239 6.92 8.70 13.99
CA ALA A 239 6.14 9.93 14.03
C ALA A 239 4.72 9.66 13.57
N ARG A 240 3.75 10.29 14.24
CA ARG A 240 2.31 10.22 13.93
C ARG A 240 1.76 11.63 13.73
N TRP A 241 0.83 11.76 12.80
CA TRP A 241 0.12 13.00 12.53
C TRP A 241 -1.34 12.72 12.19
N ARG A 242 -2.23 13.63 12.58
CA ARG A 242 -3.64 13.63 12.17
C ARG A 242 -4.09 15.06 11.96
N GLY A 243 -4.92 15.27 10.96
CA GLY A 243 -5.51 16.57 10.68
C GLY A 243 -6.71 16.45 9.75
N ARG A 244 -7.40 17.56 9.58
CA ARG A 244 -8.57 17.68 8.73
C ARG A 244 -8.40 18.79 7.70
N GLY A 245 -9.09 18.67 6.58
CA GLY A 245 -9.03 19.63 5.48
C GLY A 245 -10.21 19.49 4.53
N ALA A 246 -10.33 20.42 3.59
CA ALA A 246 -11.41 20.40 2.62
C ALA A 246 -11.22 19.29 1.58
N ALA A 247 -12.30 18.60 1.23
CA ALA A 247 -12.33 17.58 0.16
C ALA A 247 -12.05 18.16 -1.24
N SER A 248 -12.22 19.47 -1.41
CA SER A 248 -11.88 20.19 -2.64
C SER A 248 -10.39 20.39 -2.86
N ASP A 249 -9.56 20.25 -1.82
CA ASP A 249 -8.10 20.39 -1.88
C ASP A 249 -7.38 19.28 -1.09
N PRO A 250 -7.53 18.01 -1.52
CA PRO A 250 -6.97 16.87 -0.80
C PRO A 250 -5.44 16.89 -0.76
N GLU A 251 -4.78 17.41 -1.80
CA GLU A 251 -3.32 17.47 -1.87
C GLU A 251 -2.71 18.37 -0.78
N THR A 252 -3.33 19.52 -0.50
CA THR A 252 -2.86 20.42 0.57
C THR A 252 -2.89 19.73 1.93
N LEU A 253 -3.91 18.92 2.22
CA LEU A 253 -3.95 18.14 3.45
C LEU A 253 -2.83 17.09 3.51
N GLY A 254 -2.54 16.44 2.39
CA GLY A 254 -1.42 15.50 2.27
C GLY A 254 -0.06 16.17 2.50
N GLN A 255 0.14 17.38 1.97
CA GLN A 255 1.34 18.18 2.19
C GLN A 255 1.48 18.60 3.67
N ALA A 256 0.40 19.08 4.28
CA ALA A 256 0.38 19.43 5.71
C ALA A 256 0.71 18.22 6.61
N ALA A 257 0.25 17.02 6.23
CA ALA A 257 0.60 15.79 6.93
C ALA A 257 2.10 15.49 6.86
N ALA A 258 2.71 15.65 5.68
CA ALA A 258 4.15 15.45 5.51
C ALA A 258 4.97 16.43 6.34
N ASP A 259 4.60 17.71 6.33
CA ASP A 259 5.30 18.74 7.10
C ASP A 259 5.12 18.55 8.61
N GLY A 260 3.93 18.12 9.04
CA GLY A 260 3.67 17.74 10.42
C GLY A 260 4.47 16.51 10.87
N LEU A 261 4.70 15.53 10.00
CA LEU A 261 5.59 14.41 10.27
C LEU A 261 7.07 14.85 10.34
N ARG A 262 7.52 15.74 9.44
CA ARG A 262 8.89 16.31 9.48
C ARG A 262 9.17 17.05 10.77
N ALA A 263 8.22 17.89 11.22
CA ALA A 263 8.30 18.58 12.50
C ALA A 263 8.42 17.61 13.70
N LYS A 264 8.04 16.34 13.52
CA LYS A 264 8.14 15.27 14.51
C LYS A 264 9.30 14.29 14.24
N GLY A 265 10.24 14.65 13.36
CA GLY A 265 11.47 13.88 13.13
C GLY A 265 11.43 12.89 11.96
N ALA A 266 10.47 13.00 11.04
CA ALA A 266 10.39 12.10 9.88
C ALA A 266 11.65 12.12 9.00
N ASP A 267 12.33 13.25 8.86
CA ASP A 267 13.55 13.34 8.04
C ASP A 267 14.65 12.42 8.59
N ARG A 268 14.80 12.33 9.92
CA ARG A 268 15.75 11.40 10.55
C ARG A 268 15.39 9.94 10.29
N ILE A 269 14.09 9.60 10.33
CA ILE A 269 13.62 8.25 10.01
C ILE A 269 13.95 7.93 8.55
N LEU A 270 13.67 8.84 7.63
CA LEU A 270 13.95 8.66 6.19
C LEU A 270 15.45 8.47 5.91
N GLU A 271 16.32 9.22 6.57
CA GLU A 271 17.78 9.04 6.49
C GLU A 271 18.19 7.63 6.92
N LEU A 272 17.70 7.17 8.07
CA LEU A 272 18.06 5.86 8.63
C LEU A 272 17.53 4.70 7.77
N VAL A 273 16.30 4.82 7.23
CA VAL A 273 15.74 3.83 6.30
C VAL A 273 16.58 3.72 5.03
N ARG A 274 17.07 4.85 4.50
CA ARG A 274 17.92 4.87 3.29
C ARG A 274 19.33 4.36 3.55
N ALA A 275 19.87 4.54 4.76
CA ALA A 275 21.20 4.08 5.13
C ALA A 275 21.25 2.58 5.46
N GLY A 276 20.12 1.98 5.87
CA GLY A 276 20.01 0.57 6.23
C GLY A 276 19.45 -0.35 5.14
N GLY A 277 19.10 0.20 3.96
CA GLY A 277 18.68 -0.55 2.78
C GLY A 277 19.83 -0.85 1.83
#